data_AF-A0A942APB9-F1
#
_entry.id   AF-A0A942APB9-F1
#
_cell.length_a   1.000
_cell.length_b   1.000
_cell.length_c   1.000
_cell.angle_alpha   90.00
_cell.angle_beta   90.00
_cell.angle_gamma   90.00
#
_symmetry.space_group_name_H-M   'P 1'
#
loop_
_entity.id
_entity.type
_entity.pdbx_description
1 polymer ?
#
loop_
_entity_poly.entity_id
_entity_poly.type
_entity_poly.pdbx_seq_one_letter_code
_entity_poly.pdbx_strand_id
1 'polypeptide(L)'
;MEEKDNIVDVESEVIEEKKVDNTGNSNQNDQSNTILFSILSYIGILWLIPLLVEKNDKVVRFHVNQGIVLFIFDIIGSIAVGILSAIFVFIPVISFLGVVIASLFGILCFVLMIIGIVNAANKSEKPLPIIGKFQILK
;
A
#
# COMPACT_ATOMS: atom_id res chain seq x y z
N MET A 1 9.21 -24.64 -54.85
CA MET A 1 8.89 -25.31 -53.57
C MET A 1 9.61 -24.59 -52.43
N GLU A 2 10.84 -24.14 -52.63
CA GLU A 2 11.72 -23.43 -51.69
C GLU A 2 11.25 -22.03 -51.20
N GLU A 3 10.47 -21.27 -51.99
CA GLU A 3 10.03 -19.91 -51.62
C GLU A 3 8.89 -19.87 -50.58
N LYS A 4 8.08 -20.93 -50.50
CA LYS A 4 6.96 -20.98 -49.54
C LYS A 4 7.41 -21.30 -48.12
N ASP A 5 8.49 -22.06 -47.97
CA ASP A 5 9.02 -22.44 -46.67
C ASP A 5 9.69 -21.23 -45.98
N ASN A 6 10.40 -20.40 -46.75
CA ASN A 6 11.07 -19.20 -46.24
C ASN A 6 10.10 -18.09 -45.76
N ILE A 7 8.90 -17.97 -46.35
CA ILE A 7 7.90 -16.99 -45.92
C ILE A 7 7.24 -17.43 -44.59
N VAL A 8 7.04 -18.73 -44.41
CA VAL A 8 6.46 -19.29 -43.18
C VAL A 8 7.41 -19.11 -42.00
N ASP A 9 8.72 -19.30 -42.23
CA ASP A 9 9.75 -19.09 -41.21
C ASP A 9 9.87 -17.61 -40.80
N VAL A 10 9.84 -16.67 -41.76
CA VAL A 10 9.84 -15.23 -41.47
C VAL A 10 8.58 -14.78 -40.72
N GLU A 11 7.41 -15.29 -41.09
CA GLU A 11 6.15 -14.90 -40.43
C GLU A 11 6.06 -15.44 -39.00
N SER A 12 6.59 -16.64 -38.75
CA SER A 12 6.64 -17.24 -37.42
C SER A 12 7.65 -16.53 -36.50
N GLU A 13 8.79 -16.08 -37.01
CA GLU A 13 9.75 -15.26 -36.26
C GLU A 13 9.17 -13.88 -35.89
N VAL A 14 8.46 -13.22 -36.81
CA VAL A 14 7.76 -11.95 -36.56
C VAL A 14 6.62 -12.10 -35.53
N ILE A 15 5.91 -13.22 -35.55
CA ILE A 15 4.87 -13.53 -34.55
C ILE A 15 5.50 -13.77 -33.18
N GLU A 16 6.66 -14.42 -33.12
CA GLU A 16 7.37 -14.71 -31.87
C GLU A 16 7.95 -13.44 -31.25
N GLU A 17 8.58 -12.58 -32.05
CA GLU A 17 9.11 -11.26 -31.62
C GLU A 17 7.98 -10.38 -31.05
N LYS A 18 6.86 -10.24 -31.78
CA LYS A 18 5.70 -9.44 -31.33
C LYS A 18 5.04 -9.99 -30.06
N LYS A 19 5.10 -11.30 -29.83
CA LYS A 19 4.60 -11.94 -28.60
C LYS A 19 5.53 -11.69 -27.42
N VAL A 20 6.85 -11.73 -27.64
CA VAL A 20 7.87 -11.46 -26.62
C VAL A 20 7.79 -9.99 -26.16
N ASP A 21 7.65 -9.05 -27.09
CA ASP A 21 7.54 -7.61 -26.80
C ASP A 21 6.29 -7.29 -25.95
N ASN A 22 5.16 -7.89 -26.30
CA ASN A 22 3.89 -7.64 -25.62
C ASN A 22 3.79 -8.33 -24.25
N THR A 23 4.42 -9.51 -24.12
CA THR A 23 4.50 -10.25 -22.84
C THR A 23 5.44 -9.55 -21.86
N GLY A 24 6.53 -8.92 -22.34
CA GLY A 24 7.39 -8.08 -21.51
C GLY A 24 6.63 -6.88 -20.94
N ASN A 25 5.89 -6.17 -21.78
CA ASN A 25 5.18 -4.95 -21.38
C ASN A 25 4.00 -5.22 -20.42
N SER A 26 3.22 -6.27 -20.64
CA SER A 26 2.07 -6.59 -19.76
C SER A 26 2.51 -6.98 -18.35
N ASN A 27 3.55 -7.81 -18.22
CA ASN A 27 4.05 -8.25 -16.92
C ASN A 27 4.65 -7.08 -16.11
N GLN A 28 5.38 -6.16 -16.75
CA GLN A 28 5.93 -4.99 -16.04
C GLN A 28 4.80 -4.07 -15.54
N ASN A 29 3.77 -3.86 -16.35
CA ASN A 29 2.61 -3.05 -15.96
C ASN A 29 1.86 -3.67 -14.77
N ASP A 30 1.61 -4.97 -14.80
CA ASP A 30 0.95 -5.66 -13.68
C ASP A 30 1.76 -5.53 -12.38
N GLN A 31 3.08 -5.73 -12.45
CA GLN A 31 3.97 -5.57 -11.30
C GLN A 31 4.00 -4.13 -10.77
N SER A 32 3.95 -3.13 -11.65
CA SER A 32 3.91 -1.72 -11.28
C SER A 32 2.59 -1.34 -10.61
N ASN A 33 1.48 -1.89 -11.11
CA ASN A 33 0.14 -1.69 -10.55
C ASN A 33 0.05 -2.30 -9.15
N THR A 34 0.56 -3.52 -8.95
CA THR A 34 0.65 -4.14 -7.62
C THR A 34 1.36 -3.23 -6.61
N ILE A 35 2.52 -2.67 -6.98
CA ILE A 35 3.26 -1.76 -6.10
C ILE A 35 2.48 -0.47 -5.85
N LEU A 36 1.95 0.15 -6.91
CA LEU A 36 1.21 1.41 -6.82
C LEU A 36 0.01 1.29 -5.88
N PHE A 37 -0.82 0.26 -6.07
CA PHE A 37 -1.98 0.00 -5.25
C PHE A 37 -1.62 -0.37 -3.80
N SER A 38 -0.51 -1.10 -3.61
CA SER A 38 0.01 -1.42 -2.27
C SER A 38 0.53 -0.20 -1.51
N ILE A 39 1.14 0.77 -2.20
CA ILE A 39 1.56 2.04 -1.58
C ILE A 39 0.35 2.90 -1.25
N LEU A 40 -0.60 2.99 -2.20
CA LEU A 40 -1.79 3.82 -2.06
C LEU A 40 -2.63 3.43 -0.84
N SER A 41 -2.60 2.16 -0.43
CA SER A 41 -3.34 1.70 0.73
C SER A 41 -2.85 2.25 2.08
N TYR A 42 -1.61 2.73 2.18
CA TYR A 42 -1.12 3.33 3.42
C TYR A 42 -1.50 4.81 3.57
N ILE A 43 -2.06 5.42 2.54
CA ILE A 43 -2.38 6.86 2.53
C ILE A 43 -3.83 7.06 3.00
N GLY A 44 -4.01 7.13 4.33
CA GLY A 44 -5.29 7.50 4.94
C GLY A 44 -6.46 6.65 4.44
N ILE A 45 -7.52 7.29 3.95
CA ILE A 45 -8.73 6.61 3.45
C ILE A 45 -8.54 5.93 2.08
N LEU A 46 -7.41 6.15 1.40
CA LEU A 46 -7.21 5.67 0.03
C LEU A 46 -7.09 4.14 -0.08
N TRP A 47 -6.98 3.40 1.04
CA TRP A 47 -7.06 1.92 1.06
C TRP A 47 -8.34 1.37 0.41
N LEU A 48 -9.40 2.16 0.29
CA LEU A 48 -10.63 1.74 -0.37
C LEU A 48 -10.44 1.55 -1.89
N ILE A 49 -9.61 2.37 -2.54
CA ILE A 49 -9.36 2.30 -3.98
C ILE A 49 -8.73 0.96 -4.39
N PRO A 50 -7.56 0.56 -3.87
CA PRO A 50 -6.95 -0.73 -4.20
C PRO A 50 -7.81 -1.92 -3.77
N LEU A 51 -8.63 -1.79 -2.71
CA LEU A 51 -9.60 -2.82 -2.31
C LEU A 51 -10.69 -3.06 -3.36
N LEU A 52 -11.10 -2.02 -4.10
CA LEU A 52 -12.14 -2.12 -5.13
C LEU A 52 -11.58 -2.47 -6.51
N VAL A 53 -10.40 -1.94 -6.85
CA VAL A 53 -9.77 -2.10 -8.17
C VAL A 53 -9.01 -3.43 -8.25
N GLU A 54 -8.12 -3.69 -7.29
CA GLU A 54 -7.14 -4.78 -7.37
C GLU A 54 -7.37 -5.81 -6.25
N LYS A 55 -8.62 -6.28 -6.14
CA LYS A 55 -9.07 -7.16 -5.06
C LYS A 55 -8.56 -8.60 -5.13
N ASN A 56 -7.99 -9.01 -6.26
CA ASN A 56 -7.56 -10.38 -6.52
C ASN A 56 -6.06 -10.59 -6.23
N ASP A 57 -5.26 -9.53 -6.24
CA ASP A 57 -3.84 -9.59 -5.95
C ASP A 57 -3.59 -9.77 -4.44
N LYS A 58 -2.89 -10.85 -4.08
CA LYS A 58 -2.61 -11.19 -2.67
C LYS A 58 -1.71 -10.16 -1.99
N VAL A 59 -0.73 -9.61 -2.70
CA VAL A 59 0.21 -8.62 -2.19
C VAL A 59 -0.52 -7.31 -1.92
N VAL A 60 -1.36 -6.87 -2.86
CA VAL A 60 -2.21 -5.68 -2.67
C VAL A 60 -3.12 -5.89 -1.47
N ARG A 61 -3.83 -7.02 -1.37
CA ARG A 61 -4.72 -7.32 -0.23
C ARG A 61 -4.01 -7.28 1.11
N PHE A 62 -2.77 -7.78 1.17
CA PHE A 62 -1.95 -7.70 2.40
C PHE A 62 -1.69 -6.25 2.79
N HIS A 63 -1.20 -5.41 1.87
CA HIS A 63 -0.90 -4.01 2.14
C HIS A 63 -2.16 -3.17 2.38
N VAL A 64 -3.28 -3.52 1.74
CA VAL A 64 -4.60 -2.94 2.03
C VAL A 64 -5.02 -3.24 3.45
N ASN A 65 -4.88 -4.49 3.90
CA ASN A 65 -5.20 -4.85 5.27
C ASN A 65 -4.35 -4.07 6.28
N GLN A 66 -3.03 -3.96 6.05
CA GLN A 66 -2.15 -3.19 6.91
C GLN A 66 -2.49 -1.68 6.89
N GLY A 67 -2.84 -1.15 5.73
CA GLY A 67 -3.31 0.23 5.56
C GLY A 67 -4.60 0.53 6.34
N ILE A 68 -5.59 -0.38 6.29
CA ILE A 68 -6.83 -0.29 7.08
C ILE A 68 -6.51 -0.29 8.57
N VAL A 69 -5.66 -1.21 9.03
CA VAL A 69 -5.28 -1.32 10.43
C VAL A 69 -4.58 -0.03 10.91
N LEU A 70 -3.67 0.51 10.11
CA LEU A 70 -3.02 1.79 10.42
C LEU A 70 -4.03 2.95 10.48
N PHE A 71 -4.96 3.02 9.52
CA PHE A 71 -5.99 4.06 9.48
C PHE A 71 -6.93 4.00 10.69
N ILE A 72 -7.39 2.80 11.07
CA ILE A 72 -8.22 2.61 12.27
C ILE A 72 -7.45 2.98 13.53
N PHE A 73 -6.18 2.55 13.63
CA PHE A 73 -5.32 2.90 14.75
C PHE A 73 -5.14 4.42 14.89
N ASP A 74 -4.93 5.11 13.77
CA ASP A 74 -4.78 6.57 13.72
C ASP A 74 -6.06 7.29 14.18
N ILE A 75 -7.24 6.88 13.70
CA ILE A 75 -8.52 7.46 14.14
C ILE A 75 -8.76 7.23 15.63
N ILE A 76 -8.60 6.00 16.12
CA ILE A 76 -8.84 5.68 17.53
C ILE A 76 -7.87 6.46 18.43
N GLY A 77 -6.58 6.49 18.08
CA GLY A 77 -5.57 7.22 18.85
C GLY A 77 -5.79 8.73 18.82
N SER A 78 -6.15 9.29 17.67
CA SER A 78 -6.47 10.72 17.53
C SER A 78 -7.66 11.13 18.40
N ILE A 79 -8.72 10.31 18.44
CA ILE A 79 -9.87 10.56 19.32
C ILE A 79 -9.46 10.48 20.79
N ALA A 80 -8.68 9.47 21.19
CA ALA A 80 -8.23 9.30 22.58
C ALA A 80 -7.37 10.50 23.04
N VAL A 81 -6.42 10.94 22.22
CA VAL A 81 -5.58 12.11 22.48
C VAL A 81 -6.42 13.40 22.52
N GLY A 82 -7.40 13.53 21.63
CA GLY A 82 -8.31 14.67 21.58
C GLY A 82 -9.16 14.80 22.85
N ILE A 83 -9.73 13.69 23.33
CA ILE A 83 -10.48 13.65 24.60
C ILE A 83 -9.57 14.03 25.77
N LEU A 84 -8.37 13.45 25.84
CA LEU A 84 -7.41 13.77 26.91
C LEU A 84 -7.04 15.25 26.92
N SER A 85 -6.78 15.82 25.74
CA SER A 85 -6.46 17.25 25.60
C SER A 85 -7.64 18.16 25.99
N ALA A 86 -8.87 17.76 25.66
CA ALA A 86 -10.07 18.53 26.00
C ALA A 86 -10.33 18.60 27.51
N ILE A 87 -10.05 17.53 28.26
CA ILE A 87 -10.25 17.48 29.72
C ILE A 87 -9.32 18.47 30.44
N PHE A 88 -8.08 18.61 29.96
CA PHE A 88 -7.04 19.41 30.63
C PHE A 88 -6.87 20.83 30.08
N VAL A 89 -7.80 21.28 29.22
CA VAL A 89 -7.69 22.58 28.52
C VAL A 89 -7.61 23.79 29.47
N PHE A 90 -8.17 23.68 30.67
CA PHE A 90 -8.22 24.76 31.66
C PHE A 90 -6.90 24.96 32.42
N ILE A 91 -5.91 24.08 32.26
CA ILE A 91 -4.60 24.19 32.94
C ILE A 91 -3.51 24.38 31.87
N PRO A 92 -2.94 25.60 31.73
CA PRO A 92 -2.03 25.94 30.62
C PRO A 92 -0.83 25.00 30.48
N VAL A 93 -0.22 24.58 31.58
CA VAL A 93 0.94 23.68 31.58
C VAL A 93 0.58 22.27 31.09
N ILE A 94 -0.61 21.76 31.44
CA ILE A 94 -1.05 20.42 31.04
C ILE A 94 -1.56 20.45 29.59
N SER A 95 -2.14 21.57 29.16
CA SER A 95 -2.53 21.78 27.77
C SER A 95 -1.33 21.68 26.81
N PHE A 96 -0.16 22.20 27.20
CA PHE A 96 1.06 22.05 26.40
C PHE A 96 1.49 20.59 26.26
N LEU A 97 1.37 19.80 27.33
CA LEU A 97 1.69 18.37 27.31
C LEU A 97 0.78 17.59 26.35
N GLY A 98 -0.50 17.94 26.25
CA GLY A 98 -1.43 17.36 25.29
C GLY A 98 -0.98 17.55 23.83
N VAL A 99 -0.50 18.75 23.48
CA VAL A 99 0.05 19.04 22.14
C VAL A 99 1.30 18.21 21.84
N VAL A 100 2.18 18.06 22.83
CA VAL A 100 3.40 17.23 22.68
C VAL A 100 3.01 15.77 22.45
N ILE A 101 2.09 15.23 23.24
CA ILE A 101 1.61 13.84 23.09
C ILE A 101 0.97 13.62 21.72
N ALA A 102 0.11 14.55 21.27
CA ALA A 102 -0.50 14.49 19.95
C ALA A 102 0.53 14.49 18.82
N SER A 103 1.56 15.34 18.94
CA SER A 103 2.64 15.41 17.97
C SER A 103 3.45 14.11 17.92
N LEU A 104 3.77 13.54 19.08
CA LEU A 104 4.48 12.25 19.16
C LEU A 104 3.66 11.10 18.58
N PHE A 105 2.35 11.08 18.84
CA PHE A 105 1.45 10.09 18.25
C PHE A 105 1.38 10.21 16.72
N GLY A 106 1.26 11.45 16.20
CA GLY A 106 1.29 11.71 14.76
C GLY A 106 2.60 11.26 14.11
N ILE A 107 3.74 11.51 14.76
CA ILE A 107 5.06 11.03 14.30
C ILE A 107 5.10 9.50 14.29
N LEU A 108 4.59 8.84 15.32
CA LEU A 108 4.50 7.38 15.37
C LEU A 108 3.71 6.82 14.19
N CYS A 109 2.51 7.33 13.93
CA CYS A 109 1.68 6.91 12.81
C CYS A 109 2.37 7.18 11.46
N PHE A 110 3.03 8.33 11.33
CA PHE A 110 3.81 8.68 10.14
C PHE A 110 4.98 7.71 9.89
N VAL A 111 5.72 7.34 10.93
CA VAL A 111 6.81 6.35 10.82
C VAL A 111 6.27 4.98 10.41
N LEU A 112 5.16 4.53 11.00
CA LEU A 112 4.52 3.27 10.61
C LEU A 112 4.05 3.29 9.15
N MET A 113 3.49 4.42 8.69
CA MET A 113 3.12 4.62 7.28
C MET A 113 4.32 4.46 6.36
N ILE A 114 5.45 5.13 6.65
CA ILE A 114 6.67 5.02 5.84
C ILE A 114 7.21 3.59 5.80
N ILE A 115 7.24 2.88 6.94
CA ILE A 115 7.65 1.47 6.98
C ILE A 115 6.75 0.62 6.08
N GLY A 116 5.44 0.86 6.13
CA GLY A 116 4.46 0.18 5.26
C GLY A 116 4.73 0.43 3.77
N ILE A 117 4.94 1.70 3.40
CA ILE A 117 5.25 2.10 2.02
C ILE A 117 6.55 1.47 1.53
N VAL A 118 7.60 1.45 2.36
CA VAL A 118 8.88 0.80 2.02
C VAL A 118 8.68 -0.70 1.82
N ASN A 119 7.89 -1.36 2.68
CA ASN A 119 7.57 -2.78 2.51
C ASN A 119 6.78 -3.02 1.21
N ALA A 120 5.81 -2.17 0.88
CA ALA A 120 5.02 -2.24 -0.36
C ALA A 120 5.88 -2.04 -1.62
N ALA A 121 6.78 -1.05 -1.61
CA ALA A 121 7.71 -0.82 -2.71
C ALA A 121 8.63 -2.02 -2.96
N ASN A 122 8.97 -2.77 -1.89
CA ASN A 122 9.76 -3.99 -1.95
C ASN A 122 8.93 -5.26 -2.17
N LYS A 123 7.60 -5.16 -2.34
CA LYS A 123 6.65 -6.30 -2.43
C LYS A 123 6.79 -7.27 -1.25
N SER A 124 7.19 -6.75 -0.09
CA SER A 124 7.44 -7.55 1.10
C SER A 124 6.21 -7.54 2.00
N GLU A 125 5.64 -8.72 2.23
CA GLU A 125 4.49 -8.90 3.12
C GLU A 125 4.89 -8.88 4.61
N LYS A 126 5.63 -7.86 5.02
CA LYS A 126 6.06 -7.66 6.40
C LYS A 126 5.00 -6.83 7.15
N PRO A 127 4.45 -7.36 8.25
CA PRO A 127 3.45 -6.64 9.03
C PRO A 127 4.06 -5.40 9.68
N LEU A 128 3.24 -4.36 9.88
CA LEU A 128 3.69 -3.18 10.59
C LEU A 128 4.09 -3.50 12.04
N PRO A 129 5.13 -2.83 12.58
CA PRO A 129 5.45 -2.94 14.00
C PRO A 129 4.25 -2.55 14.86
N ILE A 130 4.10 -3.19 16.02
CA ILE A 130 3.07 -2.92 17.05
C ILE A 130 1.65 -3.35 16.62
N ILE A 131 1.19 -2.96 15.43
CA ILE A 131 -0.21 -3.10 15.00
C ILE A 131 -0.42 -4.15 13.89
N GLY A 132 0.63 -4.62 13.23
CA GLY A 132 0.49 -5.42 12.00
C GLY A 132 0.01 -6.86 12.18
N LYS A 133 -0.30 -7.30 13.41
CA LYS A 133 -0.81 -8.64 13.71
C LYS A 133 -2.30 -8.81 13.39
N PHE A 134 -3.04 -7.72 13.16
CA PHE A 134 -4.46 -7.78 12.86
C PHE A 134 -4.74 -8.07 11.39
N GLN A 135 -5.54 -9.09 11.12
CA GLN A 135 -6.02 -9.45 9.78
C GLN A 135 -7.54 -9.26 9.71
N ILE A 136 -7.96 -8.25 8.96
CA ILE A 136 -9.35 -7.88 8.67
C ILE A 136 -9.78 -8.49 7.34
N LEU A 137 -8.89 -8.49 6.35
CA LEU A 137 -9.14 -9.10 5.04
C LEU A 137 -8.60 -10.54 5.01
N LYS A 138 -9.45 -11.49 4.63
CA LYS A 138 -9.12 -12.91 4.45
C LYS A 138 -9.06 -13.26 2.97
#